data_AF-A0ABD7TR26-F1
#
_entry.id   AF-A0ABD7TR26-F1
#
_cell.length_a   1.000
_cell.length_b   1.000
_cell.length_c   1.000
_cell.angle_alpha   90.00
_cell.angle_beta   90.00
_cell.angle_gamma   90.00
#
_symmetry.space_group_name_H-M   'P 1'
#
loop_
_entity.id
_entity.type
_entity.pdbx_description
1 polymer ?
#
loop_
_entity_poly.entity_id
_entity_poly.type
_entity_poly.pdbx_seq_one_letter_code
_entity_poly.pdbx_strand_id
1 'polypeptide(L)'
;MINKKKLITSLVTSSLLATFTLGSFADAHTYIINNEDINKNAQESSIGTLMQNNFKQSTIDSMKPKSLQSFQEDKVFKAPKEKTPITERTRKSEQSLSNSKIDDVRSFTTVNMRTNANERTAAKLKYNGKNTNVWVADNYITDKQAKNIGEEFDNKIDPLVKEKFGEPSDVDHDGKVNILVYDIKDDFETTGSYTGGYFHPRDLYDVPHSNKAEVFYMDTYPSMGTDKNNLNEKKVYSTLAHEYQHMVNANQKLLKEQKEEGMDVWLDEAFAMASEHMYLQKPLDHRIEYYNNSTSIANGHSLIKWNHRGDVLSNYALSYLFSQYLSAQSDNGDKIFKEILQDPADTSKALENGIHKHVDPKMSLGEFMTNFRVALEKKEATGLHGFKGEPGFNNISPKPIRELPQTLAPQGSVMFETTSPIQIPKDKDENVEYVKVK
;
A
#
# COMPACT_ATOMS: atom_id res chain seq x y z
N MET A 1 47.65 -51.28 50.37
CA MET A 1 46.30 -50.87 50.83
C MET A 1 46.36 -49.40 51.21
N ILE A 2 45.97 -48.51 50.29
CA ILE A 2 46.06 -47.05 50.45
C ILE A 2 44.64 -46.49 50.33
N ASN A 3 44.26 -45.71 51.35
CA ASN A 3 42.92 -45.14 51.53
C ASN A 3 42.76 -43.84 50.73
N LYS A 4 41.58 -43.66 50.12
CA LYS A 4 41.22 -42.58 49.20
C LYS A 4 41.24 -41.20 49.87
N LYS A 5 41.96 -40.24 49.27
CA LYS A 5 41.69 -38.79 49.41
C LYS A 5 40.88 -38.32 48.21
N LYS A 6 39.69 -37.77 48.42
CA LYS A 6 39.01 -36.91 47.44
C LYS A 6 39.28 -35.45 47.86
N LEU A 7 40.10 -34.78 47.06
CA LEU A 7 40.35 -33.34 47.14
C LEU A 7 39.28 -32.66 46.28
N ILE A 8 38.49 -31.75 46.86
CA ILE A 8 37.55 -30.91 46.11
C ILE A 8 38.33 -29.68 45.66
N THR A 9 38.52 -29.56 44.35
CA THR A 9 39.13 -28.41 43.67
C THR A 9 38.09 -27.30 43.56
N SER A 10 38.37 -26.15 44.18
CA SER A 10 37.64 -24.91 43.93
C SER A 10 38.09 -24.35 42.58
N LEU A 11 37.21 -24.40 41.56
CA LEU A 11 37.39 -23.66 40.31
C LEU A 11 36.90 -22.23 40.53
N VAL A 12 37.83 -21.28 40.53
CA VAL A 12 37.51 -19.86 40.37
C VAL A 12 37.18 -19.66 38.89
N THR A 13 35.90 -19.65 38.54
CA THR A 13 35.42 -19.24 37.23
C THR A 13 35.46 -17.71 37.15
N SER A 14 36.48 -17.19 36.49
CA SER A 14 36.50 -15.83 35.95
C SER A 14 35.48 -15.75 34.80
N SER A 15 34.24 -15.42 35.12
CA SER A 15 33.25 -15.01 34.12
C SER A 15 33.47 -13.53 33.80
N LEU A 16 34.26 -13.27 32.76
CA LEU A 16 34.27 -11.98 32.08
C LEU A 16 32.91 -11.84 31.37
N LEU A 17 31.92 -11.26 32.07
CA LEU A 17 30.72 -10.77 31.41
C LEU A 17 31.14 -9.61 30.52
N ALA A 18 31.34 -9.87 29.23
CA ALA A 18 31.23 -8.83 28.22
C ALA A 18 29.76 -8.42 28.16
N THR A 19 29.35 -7.55 29.06
CA THR A 19 28.13 -6.78 28.89
C THR A 19 28.34 -5.88 27.67
N PHE A 20 27.84 -6.30 26.51
CA PHE A 20 27.49 -5.35 25.46
C PHE A 20 26.32 -4.53 26.00
N THR A 21 26.65 -3.50 26.79
CA THR A 21 25.72 -2.42 27.04
C THR A 21 25.53 -1.73 25.69
N LEU A 22 24.40 -1.99 25.03
CA LEU A 22 23.83 -1.07 24.06
C LEU A 22 23.57 0.23 24.84
N GLY A 23 24.60 1.06 24.95
CA GLY A 23 24.46 2.37 25.53
C GLY A 23 23.44 3.12 24.70
N SER A 24 22.34 3.53 25.31
CA SER A 24 21.57 4.64 24.79
C SER A 24 22.52 5.84 24.77
N PHE A 25 23.02 6.21 23.60
CA PHE A 25 23.81 7.43 23.48
C PHE A 25 22.87 8.60 23.71
N ALA A 26 22.97 9.24 24.87
CA ALA A 26 22.25 10.47 25.19
C ALA A 26 22.63 11.65 24.26
N ASP A 27 23.65 11.48 23.40
CA ASP A 27 24.21 12.49 22.48
C ASP A 27 24.22 12.04 21.00
N ALA A 28 23.37 11.09 20.61
CA ALA A 28 23.26 10.69 19.21
C ALA A 28 22.67 11.83 18.36
N HIS A 29 23.36 12.19 17.29
CA HIS A 29 22.89 13.15 16.30
C HIS A 29 22.12 12.40 15.23
N THR A 30 20.89 12.85 14.92
CA THR A 30 20.05 12.20 13.91
C THR A 30 19.77 13.14 12.76
N TYR A 31 19.98 12.64 11.55
CA TYR A 31 19.71 13.36 10.30
C TYR A 31 18.72 12.55 9.47
N ILE A 32 17.74 13.22 8.88
CA ILE A 32 16.99 12.68 7.74
C ILE A 32 17.70 13.17 6.49
N ILE A 33 18.10 12.24 5.64
CA ILE A 33 18.68 12.54 4.32
C ILE A 33 17.65 12.09 3.30
N ASN A 34 17.14 13.02 2.50
CA ASN A 34 16.09 12.74 1.52
C ASN A 34 16.53 13.19 0.13
N ASN A 35 16.22 12.41 -0.90
CA ASN A 35 16.27 12.88 -2.28
C ASN A 35 14.92 13.50 -2.65
N GLU A 36 14.86 14.82 -2.79
CA GLU A 36 13.67 15.59 -3.11
C GLU A 36 13.23 15.51 -4.58
N ASP A 37 13.95 14.77 -5.44
CA ASP A 37 13.53 14.57 -6.82
C ASP A 37 12.18 13.84 -6.88
N ILE A 38 11.20 14.46 -7.53
CA ILE A 38 9.83 13.95 -7.69
C ILE A 38 9.62 13.20 -9.02
N ASN A 39 10.64 13.12 -9.86
CA ASN A 39 10.61 12.35 -11.09
C ASN A 39 10.98 10.89 -10.81
N LYS A 40 9.98 10.01 -10.75
CA LYS A 40 10.18 8.57 -10.54
C LYS A 40 11.09 7.90 -11.57
N ASN A 41 11.36 8.53 -12.73
CA ASN A 41 12.26 7.99 -13.75
C ASN A 41 13.68 8.58 -13.71
N ALA A 42 13.94 9.53 -12.81
CA ALA A 42 15.26 10.14 -12.68
C ALA A 42 16.29 9.13 -12.15
N GLN A 43 17.56 9.42 -12.44
CA GLN A 43 18.69 8.68 -11.89
C GLN A 43 18.78 8.90 -10.38
N GLU A 44 19.53 8.04 -9.70
CA GLU A 44 19.82 8.26 -8.28
C GLU A 44 20.73 9.48 -8.09
N SER A 45 20.56 10.16 -6.96
CA SER A 45 21.33 11.34 -6.61
C SER A 45 22.41 11.00 -5.59
N SER A 46 23.61 11.51 -5.81
CA SER A 46 24.75 11.40 -4.89
C SER A 46 24.46 12.16 -3.60
N ILE A 47 24.64 11.51 -2.45
CA ILE A 47 24.55 12.18 -1.16
C ILE A 47 25.83 12.97 -0.81
N GLY A 48 26.85 12.90 -1.67
CA GLY A 48 28.15 13.52 -1.46
C GLY A 48 29.10 12.68 -0.60
N THR A 49 30.36 13.09 -0.54
CA THR A 49 31.43 12.28 0.05
C THR A 49 31.51 12.41 1.58
N LEU A 50 31.24 11.33 2.31
CA LEU A 50 31.44 11.22 3.77
C LEU A 50 32.29 9.99 4.12
N MET A 51 33.06 10.07 5.22
CA MET A 51 33.89 8.94 5.70
C MET A 51 33.07 7.69 6.09
N GLN A 52 31.74 7.81 6.19
CA GLN A 52 30.79 6.75 6.55
C GLN A 52 30.08 6.13 5.32
N ASN A 53 30.47 6.48 4.09
CA ASN A 53 29.93 5.92 2.84
C ASN A 53 30.53 4.54 2.51
N ASN A 54 30.42 3.57 3.43
CA ASN A 54 30.98 2.22 3.27
C ASN A 54 29.91 1.14 3.01
N PHE A 55 28.67 1.54 2.74
CA PHE A 55 27.56 0.61 2.58
C PHE A 55 27.77 -0.29 1.34
N LYS A 56 28.01 -1.57 1.56
CA LYS A 56 28.01 -2.61 0.53
C LYS A 56 26.73 -3.43 0.68
N GLN A 57 25.85 -3.35 -0.31
CA GLN A 57 24.54 -3.97 -0.25
C GLN A 57 24.62 -5.51 -0.38
N SER A 58 24.20 -6.21 0.67
CA SER A 58 23.36 -7.41 0.56
C SER A 58 22.33 -7.23 1.66
N THR A 59 21.02 -7.18 1.38
CA THR A 59 20.20 -8.38 1.29
C THR A 59 18.78 -8.00 0.84
N ILE A 60 18.15 -8.91 0.08
CA ILE A 60 16.71 -9.15 0.21
C ILE A 60 16.58 -9.89 1.54
N ASP A 61 16.33 -9.19 2.64
CA ASP A 61 15.95 -9.87 3.89
C ASP A 61 14.43 -9.98 3.92
N SER A 62 13.94 -11.15 3.49
CA SER A 62 12.57 -11.56 3.74
C SER A 62 12.35 -11.69 5.25
N MET A 63 11.56 -10.79 5.84
CA MET A 63 11.12 -10.95 7.22
C MET A 63 10.00 -11.99 7.35
N LYS A 64 9.77 -12.42 8.59
CA LYS A 64 8.57 -13.13 9.04
C LYS A 64 7.67 -12.15 9.84
N PRO A 65 6.89 -11.26 9.19
CA PRO A 65 5.84 -10.50 9.85
C PRO A 65 4.98 -11.34 10.80
N LYS A 66 4.48 -10.74 11.89
CA LYS A 66 3.65 -11.47 12.87
C LYS A 66 2.22 -11.69 12.37
N SER A 67 1.73 -10.82 11.48
CA SER A 67 0.38 -10.88 10.96
C SER A 67 0.35 -11.39 9.52
N LEU A 68 -0.63 -12.25 9.21
CA LEU A 68 -0.87 -12.72 7.85
C LEU A 68 -1.14 -11.56 6.88
N GLN A 69 -1.91 -10.56 7.30
CA GLN A 69 -2.24 -9.37 6.50
C GLN A 69 -1.01 -8.55 6.08
N SER A 70 0.12 -8.67 6.78
CA SER A 70 1.37 -8.02 6.37
C SER A 70 1.96 -8.60 5.09
N PHE A 71 1.52 -9.80 4.67
CA PHE A 71 1.89 -10.46 3.41
C PHE A 71 0.80 -10.37 2.35
N GLN A 72 -0.28 -9.61 2.63
CA GLN A 72 -1.31 -9.34 1.65
C GLN A 72 -0.78 -8.33 0.63
N GLU A 73 -0.72 -8.76 -0.61
CA GLU A 73 -0.40 -7.93 -1.76
C GLU A 73 -1.70 -7.53 -2.47
N ASP A 74 -1.76 -6.31 -2.99
CA ASP A 74 -2.63 -6.00 -4.13
C ASP A 74 -1.81 -6.14 -5.42
N LYS A 75 -2.44 -6.69 -6.44
CA LYS A 75 -1.84 -6.83 -7.75
C LYS A 75 -2.31 -5.73 -8.67
N VAL A 76 -1.43 -4.75 -8.83
CA VAL A 76 -1.66 -3.61 -9.70
C VAL A 76 -1.61 -4.00 -11.18
N PHE A 77 -2.75 -3.89 -11.86
CA PHE A 77 -2.87 -4.14 -13.30
C PHE A 77 -2.87 -2.85 -14.12
N LYS A 78 -2.04 -2.81 -15.17
CA LYS A 78 -2.08 -1.71 -16.13
C LYS A 78 -3.35 -1.77 -17.00
N ALA A 79 -3.85 -0.59 -17.35
CA ALA A 79 -4.87 -0.45 -18.37
C ALA A 79 -4.37 -0.98 -19.74
N PRO A 80 -5.26 -1.52 -20.59
CA PRO A 80 -4.87 -1.92 -21.93
C PRO A 80 -4.40 -0.70 -22.74
N LYS A 81 -3.46 -0.93 -23.67
CA LYS A 81 -2.98 0.11 -24.60
C LYS A 81 -4.11 0.56 -25.53
N GLU A 82 -4.80 -0.40 -26.12
CA GLU A 82 -6.01 -0.16 -26.91
C GLU A 82 -7.22 -0.18 -26.00
N LYS A 83 -7.96 0.93 -25.96
CA LYS A 83 -9.12 1.14 -25.09
C LYS A 83 -10.37 1.26 -25.96
N THR A 84 -10.98 0.13 -26.30
CA THR A 84 -12.23 0.10 -27.10
C THR A 84 -13.42 0.25 -26.17
N PRO A 85 -14.31 1.24 -26.36
CA PRO A 85 -15.51 1.38 -25.54
C PRO A 85 -16.49 0.21 -25.72
N ILE A 86 -17.20 -0.14 -24.66
CA ILE A 86 -18.26 -1.15 -24.71
C ILE A 86 -19.45 -0.62 -25.51
N THR A 87 -19.86 -1.37 -26.53
CA THR A 87 -20.96 -0.95 -27.43
C THR A 87 -22.33 -1.32 -26.86
N GLU A 88 -23.37 -0.62 -27.33
CA GLU A 88 -24.76 -0.96 -27.00
C GLU A 88 -25.15 -2.38 -27.41
N ARG A 89 -24.56 -2.90 -28.50
CA ARG A 89 -24.73 -4.29 -28.91
C ARG A 89 -24.15 -5.26 -27.87
N THR A 90 -22.98 -4.93 -27.32
CA THR A 90 -22.33 -5.72 -26.27
C THR A 90 -23.18 -5.74 -24.99
N ARG A 91 -23.72 -4.57 -24.58
CA ARG A 91 -24.62 -4.45 -23.42
C ARG A 91 -25.90 -5.28 -23.54
N LYS A 92 -26.47 -5.35 -24.75
CA LYS A 92 -27.68 -6.14 -25.03
C LYS A 92 -27.44 -7.63 -25.28
N SER A 93 -26.19 -8.08 -25.25
CA SER A 93 -25.87 -9.49 -25.49
C SER A 93 -26.26 -10.36 -24.28
N GLU A 94 -26.55 -11.63 -24.53
CA GLU A 94 -26.82 -12.62 -23.46
C GLU A 94 -25.64 -12.82 -22.50
N GLN A 95 -24.44 -12.37 -22.88
CA GLN A 95 -23.23 -12.43 -22.07
C GLN A 95 -23.09 -11.26 -21.09
N SER A 96 -23.92 -10.21 -21.20
CA SER A 96 -23.91 -9.06 -20.29
C SER A 96 -24.34 -9.46 -18.87
N LEU A 97 -23.71 -8.82 -17.87
CA LEU A 97 -24.06 -9.00 -16.47
C LEU A 97 -25.35 -8.26 -16.08
N SER A 98 -25.70 -7.18 -16.80
CA SER A 98 -26.81 -6.26 -16.52
C SER A 98 -28.19 -6.90 -16.29
N ASN A 99 -28.44 -8.08 -16.88
CA ASN A 99 -29.74 -8.76 -16.80
C ASN A 99 -29.73 -9.98 -15.87
N SER A 100 -28.71 -10.11 -15.02
CA SER A 100 -28.51 -11.29 -14.19
C SER A 100 -29.51 -11.36 -13.03
N LYS A 101 -29.96 -12.58 -12.73
CA LYS A 101 -30.87 -12.88 -11.61
C LYS A 101 -30.17 -13.74 -10.56
N ILE A 102 -30.67 -13.69 -9.33
CA ILE A 102 -30.17 -14.57 -8.26
C ILE A 102 -30.14 -16.02 -8.76
N ASP A 103 -29.04 -16.70 -8.44
CA ASP A 103 -28.68 -18.05 -8.86
C ASP A 103 -28.30 -18.24 -10.34
N ASP A 104 -28.29 -17.19 -11.17
CA ASP A 104 -27.67 -17.23 -12.48
C ASP A 104 -26.18 -17.58 -12.36
N VAL A 105 -25.70 -18.42 -13.29
CA VAL A 105 -24.28 -18.73 -13.42
C VAL A 105 -23.71 -17.98 -14.61
N ARG A 106 -22.59 -17.30 -14.40
CA ARG A 106 -21.80 -16.62 -15.45
C ARG A 106 -20.35 -17.06 -15.35
N SER A 107 -19.65 -16.98 -16.48
CA SER A 107 -18.22 -17.23 -16.54
C SER A 107 -17.49 -15.89 -16.61
N PHE A 108 -16.57 -15.68 -15.67
CA PHE A 108 -15.72 -14.50 -15.58
C PHE A 108 -14.32 -14.82 -16.09
N THR A 109 -13.65 -13.85 -16.70
CA THR A 109 -12.20 -13.91 -16.87
C THR A 109 -11.53 -13.51 -15.57
N THR A 110 -10.75 -14.41 -14.97
CA THR A 110 -9.96 -14.17 -13.76
C THR A 110 -8.47 -14.27 -14.08
N VAL A 111 -7.59 -13.87 -13.16
CA VAL A 111 -6.14 -14.02 -13.29
C VAL A 111 -5.64 -15.07 -12.30
N ASN A 112 -4.83 -16.01 -12.79
CA ASN A 112 -4.02 -16.90 -11.97
C ASN A 112 -2.74 -16.16 -11.57
N MET A 113 -2.58 -15.82 -10.29
CA MET A 113 -1.47 -14.99 -9.82
C MET A 113 -0.12 -15.69 -9.88
N ARG A 114 -0.11 -17.03 -9.80
CA ARG A 114 1.11 -17.86 -9.95
C ARG A 114 1.70 -17.80 -11.36
N THR A 115 0.83 -17.77 -12.38
CA THR A 115 1.26 -17.89 -13.79
C THR A 115 1.04 -16.63 -14.62
N ASN A 116 0.35 -15.62 -14.07
CA ASN A 116 -0.15 -14.45 -14.79
C ASN A 116 -1.10 -14.79 -15.97
N ALA A 117 -1.64 -16.00 -16.02
CA ALA A 117 -2.56 -16.41 -17.08
C ALA A 117 -4.00 -15.98 -16.80
N ASN A 118 -4.73 -15.63 -17.87
CA ASN A 118 -6.17 -15.44 -17.81
C ASN A 118 -6.87 -16.80 -17.77
N GLU A 119 -7.79 -16.98 -16.83
CA GLU A 119 -8.59 -18.18 -16.67
C GLU A 119 -10.10 -17.86 -16.79
N ARG A 120 -10.93 -18.91 -16.87
CA ARG A 120 -12.39 -18.79 -16.88
C ARG A 120 -12.96 -19.39 -15.61
N THR A 121 -13.50 -18.55 -14.74
CA THR A 121 -14.10 -18.94 -13.46
C THR A 121 -15.62 -18.87 -13.58
N ALA A 122 -16.32 -19.98 -13.34
CA ALA A 122 -17.78 -19.98 -13.24
C ALA A 122 -18.20 -19.52 -11.85
N ALA A 123 -19.12 -18.57 -11.77
CA ALA A 123 -19.61 -18.02 -10.51
C ALA A 123 -21.13 -17.85 -10.56
N LYS A 124 -21.76 -18.00 -9.39
CA LYS A 124 -23.20 -17.89 -9.20
C LYS A 124 -23.55 -16.56 -8.53
N LEU A 125 -24.56 -15.85 -9.03
CA LEU A 125 -25.05 -14.63 -8.40
C LEU A 125 -25.76 -14.96 -7.09
N LYS A 126 -25.21 -14.54 -5.95
CA LYS A 126 -25.73 -14.84 -4.61
C LYS A 126 -26.33 -13.65 -3.89
N TYR A 127 -26.03 -12.44 -4.34
CA TYR A 127 -26.64 -11.21 -3.87
C TYR A 127 -26.84 -10.25 -5.02
N ASN A 128 -28.02 -9.64 -5.11
CA ASN A 128 -28.40 -8.65 -6.12
C ASN A 128 -28.98 -7.46 -5.36
N GLY A 129 -28.10 -6.51 -5.03
CA GLY A 129 -28.37 -5.37 -4.17
C GLY A 129 -28.80 -4.13 -4.92
N LYS A 130 -28.67 -2.97 -4.28
CA LYS A 130 -28.97 -1.67 -4.88
C LYS A 130 -27.87 -1.22 -5.82
N ASN A 131 -26.62 -1.20 -5.33
CA ASN A 131 -25.45 -0.73 -6.07
C ASN A 131 -24.47 -1.87 -6.37
N THR A 132 -24.72 -3.09 -5.89
CA THR A 132 -23.78 -4.20 -6.04
C THR A 132 -24.42 -5.54 -6.34
N ASN A 133 -23.69 -6.38 -7.06
CA ASN A 133 -23.91 -7.81 -7.23
C ASN A 133 -22.76 -8.58 -6.58
N VAL A 134 -23.05 -9.65 -5.83
CA VAL A 134 -22.02 -10.57 -5.31
C VAL A 134 -22.11 -11.92 -6.02
N TRP A 135 -21.05 -12.22 -6.77
CA TRP A 135 -20.86 -13.45 -7.51
C TRP A 135 -19.92 -14.38 -6.73
N VAL A 136 -20.29 -15.63 -6.55
CA VAL A 136 -19.54 -16.60 -5.76
C VAL A 136 -19.15 -17.79 -6.63
N ALA A 137 -17.85 -18.05 -6.76
CA ALA A 137 -17.34 -19.23 -7.46
C ALA A 137 -17.13 -20.42 -6.52
N ASP A 138 -16.75 -20.14 -5.27
CA ASP A 138 -16.43 -21.18 -4.30
C ASP A 138 -17.67 -21.84 -3.70
N ASN A 139 -17.61 -23.15 -3.50
CA ASN A 139 -18.71 -23.91 -2.91
C ASN A 139 -18.78 -23.80 -1.38
N TYR A 140 -17.79 -23.18 -0.74
CA TYR A 140 -17.68 -23.04 0.72
C TYR A 140 -18.06 -21.65 1.24
N ILE A 141 -18.37 -20.70 0.34
CA ILE A 141 -18.99 -19.43 0.73
C ILE A 141 -20.51 -19.60 0.74
N THR A 142 -21.11 -19.35 1.89
CA THR A 142 -22.55 -19.48 2.09
C THR A 142 -23.33 -18.30 1.51
N ASP A 143 -24.60 -18.52 1.17
CA ASP A 143 -25.52 -17.44 0.72
C ASP A 143 -25.61 -16.31 1.75
N LYS A 144 -25.51 -16.64 3.05
CA LYS A 144 -25.49 -15.65 4.14
C LYS A 144 -24.23 -14.77 4.09
N GLN A 145 -23.05 -15.36 3.89
CA GLN A 145 -21.81 -14.60 3.77
C GLN A 145 -21.83 -13.70 2.53
N ALA A 146 -22.28 -14.21 1.38
CA ALA A 146 -22.42 -13.42 0.17
C ALA A 146 -23.39 -12.24 0.36
N LYS A 147 -24.52 -12.47 1.03
CA LYS A 147 -25.46 -11.41 1.41
C LYS A 147 -24.83 -10.38 2.35
N ASN A 148 -24.09 -10.82 3.37
CA ASN A 148 -23.40 -9.92 4.30
C ASN A 148 -22.38 -9.02 3.58
N ILE A 149 -21.60 -9.57 2.64
CA ILE A 149 -20.66 -8.81 1.79
C ILE A 149 -21.41 -7.72 1.01
N GLY A 150 -22.48 -8.11 0.32
CA GLY A 150 -23.25 -7.18 -0.51
C GLY A 150 -23.94 -6.08 0.30
N GLU A 151 -24.53 -6.42 1.46
CA GLU A 151 -25.15 -5.44 2.34
C GLU A 151 -24.13 -4.51 2.99
N GLU A 152 -22.95 -4.98 3.37
CA GLU A 152 -21.89 -4.11 3.87
C GLU A 152 -21.43 -3.13 2.80
N PHE A 153 -21.28 -3.62 1.56
CA PHE A 153 -20.89 -2.78 0.44
C PHE A 153 -21.93 -1.69 0.18
N ASP A 154 -23.20 -2.04 -0.04
CA ASP A 154 -24.27 -1.10 -0.37
C ASP A 154 -24.49 -0.05 0.73
N ASN A 155 -24.39 -0.44 2.00
CA ASN A 155 -24.78 0.41 3.12
C ASN A 155 -23.62 1.22 3.71
N LYS A 156 -22.37 0.79 3.55
CA LYS A 156 -21.21 1.45 4.18
C LYS A 156 -20.09 1.79 3.21
N ILE A 157 -19.65 0.83 2.40
CA ILE A 157 -18.44 1.01 1.56
C ILE A 157 -18.74 1.90 0.37
N ASP A 158 -19.83 1.64 -0.37
CA ASP A 158 -20.25 2.44 -1.52
C ASP A 158 -20.40 3.93 -1.18
N PRO A 159 -21.21 4.32 -0.18
CA PRO A 159 -21.37 5.73 0.17
C PRO A 159 -20.07 6.37 0.67
N LEU A 160 -19.24 5.64 1.43
CA LEU A 160 -17.96 6.16 1.92
C LEU A 160 -17.01 6.49 0.77
N VAL A 161 -16.76 5.54 -0.14
CA VAL A 161 -15.79 5.74 -1.22
C VAL A 161 -16.30 6.81 -2.21
N LYS A 162 -17.62 6.85 -2.49
CA LYS A 162 -18.22 7.92 -3.31
C LYS A 162 -18.07 9.31 -2.72
N GLU A 163 -18.29 9.43 -1.41
CA GLU A 163 -18.11 10.69 -0.71
C GLU A 163 -16.65 11.16 -0.81
N LYS A 164 -15.70 10.27 -0.48
CA LYS A 164 -14.29 10.61 -0.26
C LYS A 164 -13.42 10.65 -1.52
N PHE A 165 -13.82 9.97 -2.60
CA PHE A 165 -13.01 9.87 -3.82
C PHE A 165 -13.83 10.21 -5.07
N GLY A 166 -15.03 9.66 -5.22
CA GLY A 166 -15.89 9.92 -6.37
C GLY A 166 -16.67 8.69 -6.84
N GLU A 167 -17.35 8.84 -7.96
CA GLU A 167 -18.23 7.79 -8.49
C GLU A 167 -17.44 6.74 -9.30
N PRO A 168 -17.87 5.47 -9.29
CA PRO A 168 -17.40 4.49 -10.28
C PRO A 168 -17.96 4.84 -11.66
N SER A 169 -17.51 4.11 -12.68
CA SER A 169 -18.19 4.12 -13.97
C SER A 169 -19.46 3.27 -13.93
N ASP A 170 -20.19 3.28 -15.03
CA ASP A 170 -21.29 2.36 -15.32
C ASP A 170 -21.20 2.03 -16.82
N VAL A 171 -20.19 1.24 -17.21
CA VAL A 171 -19.85 1.01 -18.62
C VAL A 171 -20.81 0.04 -19.30
N ASP A 172 -21.46 -0.84 -18.51
CA ASP A 172 -22.44 -1.82 -18.98
C ASP A 172 -23.92 -1.38 -18.77
N HIS A 173 -24.14 -0.23 -18.12
CA HIS A 173 -25.42 0.45 -17.94
C HIS A 173 -26.42 -0.33 -17.05
N ASP A 174 -25.92 -1.03 -16.02
CA ASP A 174 -26.76 -1.72 -15.04
C ASP A 174 -26.89 -0.96 -13.71
N GLY A 175 -26.09 0.09 -13.52
CA GLY A 175 -26.07 0.93 -12.32
C GLY A 175 -25.45 0.26 -11.10
N LYS A 176 -24.70 -0.83 -11.28
CA LYS A 176 -24.11 -1.64 -10.20
C LYS A 176 -22.65 -1.95 -10.47
N VAL A 177 -21.97 -2.35 -9.41
CA VAL A 177 -20.66 -2.99 -9.48
C VAL A 177 -20.76 -4.47 -9.14
N ASN A 178 -19.83 -5.28 -9.63
CA ASN A 178 -19.81 -6.71 -9.47
C ASN A 178 -18.61 -7.13 -8.62
N ILE A 179 -18.89 -7.76 -7.48
CA ILE A 179 -17.89 -8.35 -6.58
C ILE A 179 -17.79 -9.83 -6.90
N LEU A 180 -16.67 -10.27 -7.46
CA LEU A 180 -16.41 -11.70 -7.68
C LEU A 180 -15.60 -12.29 -6.52
N VAL A 181 -16.25 -13.15 -5.73
CA VAL A 181 -15.70 -13.81 -4.55
C VAL A 181 -15.26 -15.23 -4.93
N TYR A 182 -13.95 -15.49 -4.84
CA TYR A 182 -13.37 -16.81 -5.14
C TYR A 182 -11.98 -17.00 -4.51
N ASP A 183 -11.51 -18.25 -4.46
CA ASP A 183 -10.16 -18.65 -4.02
C ASP A 183 -9.15 -18.17 -5.07
N ILE A 184 -8.46 -17.04 -4.80
CA ILE A 184 -7.50 -16.50 -5.76
C ILE A 184 -6.30 -17.44 -5.82
N LYS A 185 -6.00 -17.93 -7.03
CA LYS A 185 -4.84 -18.81 -7.23
C LYS A 185 -3.54 -18.03 -7.11
N ASP A 186 -2.90 -18.10 -5.95
CA ASP A 186 -1.67 -17.40 -5.61
C ASP A 186 -0.65 -18.29 -4.86
N ASP A 187 0.48 -17.70 -4.47
CA ASP A 187 1.57 -18.42 -3.83
C ASP A 187 1.45 -18.52 -2.29
N PHE A 188 0.23 -18.45 -1.74
CA PHE A 188 0.03 -18.51 -0.29
C PHE A 188 0.58 -19.81 0.31
N GLU A 189 0.29 -20.95 -0.30
CA GLU A 189 0.72 -22.27 0.19
C GLU A 189 2.24 -22.46 0.18
N THR A 190 2.96 -21.72 -0.68
CA THR A 190 4.40 -21.87 -0.89
C THR A 190 5.24 -20.79 -0.19
N THR A 191 4.75 -19.55 -0.16
CA THR A 191 5.49 -18.38 0.33
C THR A 191 4.84 -17.71 1.53
N GLY A 192 3.55 -17.97 1.78
CA GLY A 192 2.73 -17.23 2.76
C GLY A 192 2.24 -15.86 2.26
N SER A 193 2.69 -15.39 1.10
CA SER A 193 2.18 -14.17 0.45
C SER A 193 0.99 -14.50 -0.42
N TYR A 194 -0.01 -13.62 -0.39
CA TYR A 194 -1.29 -13.87 -1.04
C TYR A 194 -1.91 -12.58 -1.55
N THR A 195 -2.78 -12.69 -2.54
CA THR A 195 -3.51 -11.56 -3.10
C THR A 195 -4.87 -11.46 -2.43
N GLY A 196 -5.13 -10.40 -1.66
CA GLY A 196 -6.38 -10.27 -0.90
C GLY A 196 -7.60 -9.85 -1.73
N GLY A 197 -7.32 -9.21 -2.86
CA GLY A 197 -8.28 -8.72 -3.83
C GLY A 197 -7.51 -8.19 -5.03
N TYR A 198 -8.23 -7.84 -6.10
CA TYR A 198 -7.66 -7.00 -7.16
C TYR A 198 -8.77 -6.33 -7.95
N PHE A 199 -8.41 -5.22 -8.59
CA PHE A 199 -9.17 -4.60 -9.67
C PHE A 199 -8.37 -4.67 -10.97
N HIS A 200 -9.03 -5.02 -12.09
CA HIS A 200 -8.37 -5.02 -13.40
C HIS A 200 -9.05 -4.03 -14.36
N PRO A 201 -8.38 -2.91 -14.75
CA PRO A 201 -8.99 -1.89 -15.59
C PRO A 201 -9.42 -2.36 -16.99
N ARG A 202 -8.96 -3.53 -17.47
CA ARG A 202 -9.37 -4.08 -18.76
C ARG A 202 -10.88 -4.33 -18.81
N ASP A 203 -11.47 -4.65 -17.65
CA ASP A 203 -12.87 -5.03 -17.55
C ASP A 203 -13.81 -3.87 -17.87
N LEU A 204 -13.29 -2.63 -17.86
CA LEU A 204 -14.02 -1.43 -18.28
C LEU A 204 -14.09 -1.23 -19.81
N TYR A 205 -13.46 -2.10 -20.61
CA TYR A 205 -13.32 -1.94 -22.07
C TYR A 205 -13.74 -3.19 -22.85
N ASP A 206 -14.06 -3.04 -24.13
CA ASP A 206 -14.33 -4.15 -25.07
C ASP A 206 -13.02 -4.66 -25.70
N VAL A 207 -12.20 -5.33 -24.88
CA VAL A 207 -10.88 -5.86 -25.25
C VAL A 207 -10.78 -7.36 -24.92
N PRO A 208 -9.80 -8.09 -25.47
CA PRO A 208 -9.61 -9.50 -25.14
C PRO A 208 -9.52 -9.74 -23.63
N HIS A 209 -10.17 -10.80 -23.16
CA HIS A 209 -10.23 -11.22 -21.75
C HIS A 209 -10.95 -10.25 -20.80
N SER A 210 -11.57 -9.18 -21.29
CA SER A 210 -12.41 -8.30 -20.48
C SER A 210 -13.72 -8.96 -20.05
N ASN A 211 -14.18 -8.66 -18.84
CA ASN A 211 -15.54 -8.95 -18.36
C ASN A 211 -16.57 -7.89 -18.78
N LYS A 212 -16.13 -6.77 -19.35
CA LYS A 212 -16.97 -5.72 -19.95
C LYS A 212 -18.03 -5.16 -18.98
N ALA A 213 -17.61 -4.92 -17.74
CA ALA A 213 -18.42 -4.40 -16.64
C ALA A 213 -17.50 -3.91 -15.51
N GLU A 214 -18.06 -3.17 -14.56
CA GLU A 214 -17.46 -2.84 -13.28
C GLU A 214 -17.28 -4.11 -12.44
N VAL A 215 -16.14 -4.79 -12.55
CA VAL A 215 -15.81 -5.98 -11.76
C VAL A 215 -14.57 -5.75 -10.92
N PHE A 216 -14.65 -6.09 -9.64
CA PHE A 216 -13.47 -6.30 -8.80
C PHE A 216 -13.57 -7.62 -8.05
N TYR A 217 -12.43 -8.11 -7.59
CA TYR A 217 -12.23 -9.50 -7.21
C TYR A 217 -11.79 -9.60 -5.77
N MET A 218 -12.37 -10.53 -5.03
CA MET A 218 -12.10 -10.72 -3.62
C MET A 218 -11.69 -12.15 -3.34
N ASP A 219 -10.54 -12.28 -2.67
CA ASP A 219 -10.08 -13.57 -2.21
C ASP A 219 -10.92 -14.10 -1.04
N THR A 220 -11.15 -15.40 -1.05
CA THR A 220 -11.74 -16.13 0.06
C THR A 220 -10.69 -16.75 0.96
N TYR A 221 -9.65 -17.38 0.39
CA TYR A 221 -8.63 -18.11 1.11
C TYR A 221 -7.23 -17.64 0.70
N PRO A 222 -6.43 -17.09 1.63
CA PRO A 222 -6.63 -17.10 3.09
C PRO A 222 -7.34 -15.85 3.65
N SER A 223 -7.86 -14.95 2.81
CA SER A 223 -8.30 -13.61 3.25
C SER A 223 -9.46 -13.62 4.24
N MET A 224 -10.41 -14.56 4.11
CA MET A 224 -11.49 -14.75 5.08
C MET A 224 -11.10 -15.69 6.24
N GLY A 225 -9.93 -16.33 6.18
CA GLY A 225 -9.41 -17.25 7.19
C GLY A 225 -8.72 -18.46 6.57
N THR A 226 -7.94 -19.16 7.39
CA THR A 226 -7.19 -20.36 6.96
C THR A 226 -7.91 -21.68 7.24
N ASP A 227 -9.11 -21.63 7.83
CA ASP A 227 -10.02 -22.78 7.97
C ASP A 227 -11.20 -22.59 7.03
N LYS A 228 -11.20 -23.32 5.90
CA LYS A 228 -12.26 -23.25 4.88
C LYS A 228 -13.65 -23.62 5.41
N ASN A 229 -13.75 -24.30 6.56
CA ASN A 229 -15.04 -24.62 7.20
C ASN A 229 -15.57 -23.48 8.08
N ASN A 230 -14.74 -22.47 8.37
CA ASN A 230 -15.06 -21.38 9.29
C ASN A 230 -14.45 -20.05 8.81
N LEU A 231 -14.73 -19.70 7.55
CA LEU A 231 -14.36 -18.42 6.98
C LEU A 231 -15.20 -17.28 7.57
N ASN A 232 -14.58 -16.11 7.72
CA ASN A 232 -15.20 -14.89 8.21
C ASN A 232 -15.08 -13.80 7.15
N GLU A 233 -16.19 -13.52 6.47
CA GLU A 233 -16.31 -12.53 5.41
C GLU A 233 -15.95 -11.11 5.87
N LYS A 234 -16.11 -10.81 7.17
CA LYS A 234 -15.80 -9.47 7.70
C LYS A 234 -14.34 -9.09 7.58
N LYS A 235 -13.44 -10.08 7.41
CA LYS A 235 -12.00 -9.84 7.26
C LYS A 235 -11.64 -9.18 5.93
N VAL A 236 -12.48 -9.30 4.90
CA VAL A 236 -12.23 -8.70 3.59
C VAL A 236 -12.88 -7.33 3.42
N TYR A 237 -13.61 -6.82 4.43
CA TYR A 237 -14.38 -5.59 4.27
C TYR A 237 -13.52 -4.33 4.06
N SER A 238 -12.33 -4.23 4.67
CA SER A 238 -11.42 -3.14 4.33
C SER A 238 -10.88 -3.30 2.90
N THR A 239 -10.50 -4.51 2.50
CA THR A 239 -10.05 -4.81 1.14
C THR A 239 -11.14 -4.52 0.10
N LEU A 240 -12.42 -4.71 0.41
CA LEU A 240 -13.53 -4.29 -0.46
C LEU A 240 -13.50 -2.77 -0.72
N ALA A 241 -13.22 -1.95 0.29
CA ALA A 241 -13.07 -0.50 0.13
C ALA A 241 -11.84 -0.15 -0.72
N HIS A 242 -10.74 -0.86 -0.50
CA HIS A 242 -9.49 -0.75 -1.26
C HIS A 242 -9.73 -0.98 -2.77
N GLU A 243 -10.24 -2.15 -3.15
CA GLU A 243 -10.47 -2.47 -4.56
C GLU A 243 -11.50 -1.57 -5.23
N TYR A 244 -12.51 -1.14 -4.46
CA TYR A 244 -13.49 -0.21 -4.97
C TYR A 244 -12.91 1.18 -5.22
N GLN A 245 -11.96 1.62 -4.38
CA GLN A 245 -11.25 2.88 -4.60
C GLN A 245 -10.45 2.83 -5.91
N HIS A 246 -9.77 1.72 -6.25
CA HIS A 246 -9.09 1.58 -7.54
C HIS A 246 -10.05 1.72 -8.72
N MET A 247 -11.24 1.12 -8.63
CA MET A 247 -12.28 1.26 -9.66
C MET A 247 -12.73 2.72 -9.84
N VAL A 248 -12.95 3.44 -8.73
CA VAL A 248 -13.29 4.88 -8.76
C VAL A 248 -12.14 5.71 -9.34
N ASN A 249 -10.90 5.39 -8.99
CA ASN A 249 -9.70 6.04 -9.55
C ASN A 249 -9.63 5.83 -11.06
N ALA A 250 -9.80 4.59 -11.51
CA ALA A 250 -9.81 4.23 -12.92
C ALA A 250 -10.91 4.96 -13.70
N ASN A 251 -12.11 5.12 -13.15
CA ASN A 251 -13.15 5.92 -13.79
C ASN A 251 -12.69 7.38 -13.99
N GLN A 252 -12.15 8.00 -12.96
CA GLN A 252 -11.70 9.39 -13.04
C GLN A 252 -10.53 9.55 -14.03
N LYS A 253 -9.45 8.76 -13.87
CA LYS A 253 -8.22 8.93 -14.63
C LYS A 253 -8.26 8.33 -16.02
N LEU A 254 -8.80 7.13 -16.17
CA LEU A 254 -8.76 6.41 -17.45
C LEU A 254 -9.98 6.72 -18.33
N LEU A 255 -11.17 6.91 -17.77
CA LEU A 255 -12.39 7.11 -18.57
C LEU A 255 -12.74 8.59 -18.75
N LYS A 256 -12.80 9.38 -17.67
CA LYS A 256 -13.15 10.81 -17.76
C LYS A 256 -12.01 11.65 -18.32
N GLU A 257 -10.80 11.47 -17.80
CA GLU A 257 -9.61 12.23 -18.21
C GLU A 257 -8.85 11.58 -19.38
N GLN A 258 -9.18 10.33 -19.74
CA GLN A 258 -8.57 9.59 -20.85
C GLN A 258 -7.04 9.49 -20.77
N LYS A 259 -6.49 9.42 -19.54
CA LYS A 259 -5.05 9.21 -19.33
C LYS A 259 -4.65 7.81 -19.79
N GLU A 260 -3.46 7.70 -20.40
CA GLU A 260 -2.99 6.42 -20.94
C GLU A 260 -2.69 5.39 -19.83
N GLU A 261 -1.94 5.82 -18.80
CA GLU A 261 -1.45 4.96 -17.70
C GLU A 261 -2.23 5.15 -16.39
N GLY A 262 -3.10 6.15 -16.26
CA GLY A 262 -3.84 6.44 -15.03
C GLY A 262 -3.02 7.24 -14.01
N MET A 263 -3.34 7.07 -12.72
CA MET A 263 -2.56 7.62 -11.60
C MET A 263 -1.29 6.79 -11.38
N ASP A 264 -0.21 7.41 -10.93
CA ASP A 264 0.97 6.66 -10.50
C ASP A 264 0.64 5.72 -9.35
N VAL A 265 1.08 4.47 -9.48
CA VAL A 265 0.77 3.35 -8.57
C VAL A 265 0.93 3.73 -7.09
N TRP A 266 2.02 4.39 -6.71
CA TRP A 266 2.28 4.72 -5.32
C TRP A 266 1.20 5.62 -4.70
N LEU A 267 0.62 6.55 -5.48
CA LEU A 267 -0.44 7.42 -4.99
C LEU A 267 -1.81 6.74 -5.10
N ASP A 268 -2.01 5.90 -6.12
CA ASP A 268 -3.21 5.04 -6.22
C ASP A 268 -3.33 4.16 -4.98
N GLU A 269 -2.25 3.46 -4.59
CA GLU A 269 -2.20 2.66 -3.37
C GLU A 269 -2.34 3.48 -2.09
N ALA A 270 -1.76 4.69 -2.06
CA ALA A 270 -1.92 5.59 -0.93
C ALA A 270 -3.41 5.92 -0.70
N PHE A 271 -4.18 6.13 -1.78
CA PHE A 271 -5.60 6.43 -1.72
C PHE A 271 -6.44 5.18 -1.43
N ALA A 272 -6.08 4.02 -1.98
CA ALA A 272 -6.72 2.74 -1.68
C ALA A 272 -6.59 2.39 -0.19
N MET A 273 -5.40 2.49 0.40
CA MET A 273 -5.20 2.28 1.84
C MET A 273 -5.78 3.41 2.71
N ALA A 274 -5.93 4.64 2.19
CA ALA A 274 -6.70 5.67 2.88
C ALA A 274 -8.19 5.30 2.98
N SER A 275 -8.75 4.66 1.95
CA SER A 275 -10.12 4.14 2.00
C SER A 275 -10.29 3.05 3.07
N GLU A 276 -9.30 2.17 3.24
CA GLU A 276 -9.28 1.17 4.31
C GLU A 276 -9.24 1.81 5.69
N HIS A 277 -8.35 2.79 5.89
CA HIS A 277 -8.27 3.54 7.13
C HIS A 277 -9.61 4.19 7.46
N MET A 278 -10.21 4.91 6.52
CA MET A 278 -11.48 5.59 6.71
C MET A 278 -12.62 4.62 7.01
N TYR A 279 -12.63 3.45 6.36
CA TYR A 279 -13.62 2.40 6.61
C TYR A 279 -13.47 1.81 8.02
N LEU A 280 -12.24 1.48 8.42
CA LEU A 280 -11.94 0.89 9.73
C LEU A 280 -11.99 1.90 10.87
N GLN A 281 -11.86 3.19 10.57
CA GLN A 281 -11.73 4.30 11.53
C GLN A 281 -10.58 4.09 12.52
N LYS A 282 -9.49 3.52 12.02
CA LYS A 282 -8.26 3.29 12.79
C LYS A 282 -7.07 3.09 11.87
N PRO A 283 -5.85 3.27 12.40
CA PRO A 283 -4.65 2.97 11.64
C PRO A 283 -4.51 1.50 11.19
N LEU A 284 -3.87 1.33 10.04
CA LEU A 284 -3.48 0.02 9.51
C LEU A 284 -2.22 -0.49 10.22
N ASP A 285 -2.42 -1.14 11.36
CA ASP A 285 -1.35 -1.66 12.23
C ASP A 285 -0.33 -2.51 11.45
N HIS A 286 -0.79 -3.33 10.49
CA HIS A 286 0.08 -4.20 9.69
C HIS A 286 1.04 -3.43 8.77
N ARG A 287 0.66 -2.23 8.30
CA ARG A 287 1.53 -1.35 7.50
C ARG A 287 2.55 -0.61 8.38
N ILE A 288 2.12 -0.18 9.57
CA ILE A 288 3.04 0.38 10.58
C ILE A 288 4.05 -0.68 11.04
N GLU A 289 3.60 -1.92 11.28
CA GLU A 289 4.47 -3.04 11.62
C GLU A 289 5.50 -3.29 10.51
N TYR A 290 5.07 -3.29 9.23
CA TYR A 290 5.99 -3.48 8.11
C TYR A 290 7.01 -2.35 8.00
N TYR A 291 6.56 -1.08 8.11
CA TYR A 291 7.44 0.10 8.12
C TYR A 291 8.53 -0.01 9.19
N ASN A 292 8.13 -0.31 10.43
CA ASN A 292 9.03 -0.39 11.59
C ASN A 292 10.06 -1.49 11.46
N ASN A 293 9.79 -2.49 10.62
CA ASN A 293 10.61 -3.69 10.51
C ASN A 293 11.40 -3.77 9.20
N SER A 294 11.04 -3.02 8.17
CA SER A 294 11.70 -3.06 6.87
C SER A 294 13.14 -2.52 6.91
N THR A 295 14.09 -3.41 6.60
CA THR A 295 15.48 -3.03 6.30
C THR A 295 15.57 -2.30 4.96
N SER A 296 14.66 -2.59 4.01
CA SER A 296 14.64 -1.89 2.72
C SER A 296 14.36 -0.41 2.90
N ILE A 297 13.36 -0.06 3.72
CA ILE A 297 13.02 1.34 4.07
C ILE A 297 14.19 2.00 4.79
N ALA A 298 14.78 1.34 5.79
CA ALA A 298 15.94 1.88 6.51
C ALA A 298 17.10 2.24 5.57
N ASN A 299 17.27 1.48 4.48
CA ASN A 299 18.34 1.63 3.50
C ASN A 299 17.96 2.52 2.29
N GLY A 300 16.93 3.35 2.39
CA GLY A 300 16.65 4.35 1.35
C GLY A 300 15.53 4.01 0.37
N HIS A 301 14.61 3.10 0.72
CA HIS A 301 13.50 2.74 -0.17
C HIS A 301 12.71 3.98 -0.63
N SER A 302 12.50 4.08 -1.94
CA SER A 302 11.80 5.19 -2.57
C SER A 302 10.30 5.13 -2.29
N LEU A 303 9.71 6.29 -1.99
CA LEU A 303 8.25 6.42 -1.92
C LEU A 303 7.60 6.28 -3.32
N ILE A 304 8.22 6.85 -4.36
CA ILE A 304 7.60 7.04 -5.68
C ILE A 304 8.04 6.03 -6.74
N LYS A 305 9.17 5.33 -6.55
CA LYS A 305 9.61 4.24 -7.43
C LYS A 305 9.06 2.91 -6.91
N TRP A 306 8.02 2.42 -7.59
CA TRP A 306 7.38 1.16 -7.25
C TRP A 306 8.26 -0.04 -7.60
N ASN A 307 8.60 -0.87 -6.61
CA ASN A 307 9.56 -1.95 -6.76
C ASN A 307 8.91 -3.33 -6.96
N HIS A 308 8.30 -3.55 -8.13
CA HIS A 308 7.60 -4.80 -8.47
C HIS A 308 8.42 -6.10 -8.35
N ARG A 309 9.75 -6.02 -8.30
CA ARG A 309 10.66 -7.18 -8.23
C ARG A 309 11.50 -7.23 -6.96
N GLY A 310 11.24 -6.32 -6.03
CA GLY A 310 11.93 -6.25 -4.74
C GLY A 310 10.92 -6.24 -3.61
N ASP A 311 11.17 -5.41 -2.61
CA ASP A 311 10.29 -5.28 -1.44
C ASP A 311 9.13 -4.32 -1.74
N VAL A 312 8.07 -4.81 -2.41
CA VAL A 312 6.88 -4.02 -2.73
C VAL A 312 6.08 -3.63 -1.47
N LEU A 313 6.13 -4.44 -0.42
CA LEU A 313 5.44 -4.19 0.84
C LEU A 313 5.98 -2.94 1.55
N SER A 314 7.26 -2.62 1.35
CA SER A 314 7.83 -1.33 1.75
C SER A 314 7.19 -0.15 1.01
N ASN A 315 6.88 -0.27 -0.28
CA ASN A 315 6.15 0.77 -1.00
C ASN A 315 4.74 0.97 -0.43
N TYR A 316 4.02 -0.12 -0.14
CA TYR A 316 2.69 -0.05 0.50
C TYR A 316 2.76 0.66 1.86
N ALA A 317 3.70 0.27 2.72
CA ALA A 317 3.86 0.88 4.04
C ALA A 317 4.13 2.38 3.96
N LEU A 318 5.00 2.81 3.04
CA LEU A 318 5.31 4.22 2.81
C LEU A 318 4.11 4.99 2.22
N SER A 319 3.41 4.40 1.25
CA SER A 319 2.25 5.02 0.59
C SER A 319 1.09 5.23 1.56
N TYR A 320 0.83 4.24 2.42
CA TYR A 320 -0.14 4.37 3.51
C TYR A 320 0.22 5.52 4.44
N LEU A 321 1.43 5.51 5.01
CA LEU A 321 1.84 6.57 5.95
C LEU A 321 1.84 7.95 5.28
N PHE A 322 2.16 8.03 3.99
CA PHE A 322 2.09 9.28 3.24
C PHE A 322 0.66 9.80 3.09
N SER A 323 -0.33 8.96 2.79
CA SER A 323 -1.72 9.44 2.70
C SER A 323 -2.25 9.93 4.04
N GLN A 324 -1.86 9.28 5.14
CA GLN A 324 -2.23 9.73 6.49
C GLN A 324 -1.55 11.05 6.85
N TYR A 325 -0.29 11.22 6.47
CA TYR A 325 0.40 12.49 6.62
C TYR A 325 -0.26 13.62 5.80
N LEU A 326 -0.62 13.33 4.54
CA LEU A 326 -1.30 14.25 3.64
C LEU A 326 -2.63 14.74 4.22
N SER A 327 -3.48 13.82 4.67
CA SER A 327 -4.74 14.18 5.33
C SER A 327 -4.51 15.00 6.60
N ALA A 328 -3.55 14.58 7.45
CA ALA A 328 -3.26 15.27 8.70
C ALA A 328 -2.71 16.70 8.50
N GLN A 329 -1.98 16.97 7.42
CA GLN A 329 -1.50 18.33 7.13
C GLN A 329 -2.52 19.20 6.42
N SER A 330 -3.48 18.60 5.71
CA SER A 330 -4.49 19.32 4.96
C SER A 330 -5.51 20.01 5.89
N ASP A 331 -5.79 21.29 5.65
CA ASP A 331 -6.85 22.03 6.38
C ASP A 331 -8.28 21.51 6.09
N ASN A 332 -8.44 20.68 5.05
CA ASN A 332 -9.70 20.03 4.70
C ASN A 332 -9.71 18.50 4.98
N GLY A 333 -8.66 17.97 5.62
CA GLY A 333 -8.52 16.55 5.97
C GLY A 333 -8.66 15.62 4.76
N ASP A 334 -9.39 14.52 4.93
CA ASP A 334 -9.58 13.50 3.90
C ASP A 334 -10.23 14.00 2.59
N LYS A 335 -10.86 15.19 2.61
CA LYS A 335 -11.45 15.77 1.39
C LYS A 335 -10.41 16.09 0.34
N ILE A 336 -9.14 16.28 0.72
CA ILE A 336 -8.03 16.51 -0.21
C ILE A 336 -7.88 15.38 -1.22
N PHE A 337 -8.18 14.13 -0.84
CA PHE A 337 -8.02 12.98 -1.73
C PHE A 337 -8.92 13.09 -2.97
N LYS A 338 -10.19 13.50 -2.79
CA LYS A 338 -11.13 13.75 -3.88
C LYS A 338 -10.64 14.85 -4.81
N GLU A 339 -10.13 15.93 -4.24
CA GLU A 339 -9.67 17.08 -5.03
C GLU A 339 -8.44 16.72 -5.87
N ILE A 340 -7.47 16.02 -5.30
CA ILE A 340 -6.28 15.55 -6.02
C ILE A 340 -6.69 14.53 -7.09
N LEU A 341 -7.60 13.60 -6.78
CA LEU A 341 -8.07 12.61 -7.74
C LEU A 341 -8.78 13.27 -8.93
N GLN A 342 -9.50 14.37 -8.73
CA GLN A 342 -10.25 15.09 -9.76
C GLN A 342 -9.45 16.18 -10.49
N ASP A 343 -8.22 16.48 -10.05
CA ASP A 343 -7.33 17.39 -10.75
C ASP A 343 -6.78 16.72 -12.03
N PRO A 344 -6.99 17.28 -13.24
CA PRO A 344 -6.59 16.67 -14.50
C PRO A 344 -5.08 16.70 -14.77
N ALA A 345 -4.29 17.36 -13.91
CA ALA A 345 -2.84 17.33 -13.99
C ALA A 345 -2.29 15.92 -13.74
N ASP A 346 -1.05 15.70 -14.13
CA ASP A 346 -0.37 14.43 -13.83
C ASP A 346 -0.10 14.29 -12.33
N THR A 347 0.09 13.06 -11.86
CA THR A 347 0.08 12.71 -10.43
C THR A 347 0.84 13.68 -9.52
N SER A 348 2.12 13.95 -9.79
CA SER A 348 2.92 14.85 -8.95
C SER A 348 2.39 16.28 -8.96
N LYS A 349 1.87 16.75 -10.10
CA LYS A 349 1.36 18.12 -10.21
C LYS A 349 -0.01 18.28 -9.57
N ALA A 350 -0.90 17.30 -9.71
CA ALA A 350 -2.18 17.25 -9.01
C ALA A 350 -2.01 17.26 -7.48
N LEU A 351 -1.06 16.46 -6.98
CA LEU A 351 -0.71 16.43 -5.56
C LEU A 351 -0.14 17.77 -5.08
N GLU A 352 0.80 18.37 -5.82
CA GLU A 352 1.35 19.69 -5.51
C GLU A 352 0.26 20.78 -5.48
N ASN A 353 -0.69 20.75 -6.42
CA ASN A 353 -1.83 21.67 -6.42
C ASN A 353 -2.69 21.51 -5.15
N GLY A 354 -2.94 20.28 -4.71
CA GLY A 354 -3.63 19.99 -3.45
C GLY A 354 -2.88 20.54 -2.23
N ILE A 355 -1.56 20.33 -2.16
CA ILE A 355 -0.68 20.85 -1.11
C ILE A 355 -0.70 22.39 -1.10
N HIS A 356 -0.57 23.03 -2.25
CA HIS A 356 -0.63 24.48 -2.35
C HIS A 356 -1.97 25.06 -1.87
N LYS A 357 -3.05 24.33 -2.09
CA LYS A 357 -4.39 24.79 -1.74
C LYS A 357 -4.69 24.60 -0.25
N HIS A 358 -4.22 23.51 0.36
CA HIS A 358 -4.69 23.06 1.68
C HIS A 358 -3.61 22.92 2.75
N VAL A 359 -2.34 23.12 2.40
CA VAL A 359 -1.21 23.02 3.35
C VAL A 359 -0.41 24.32 3.34
N ASP A 360 0.25 24.64 2.22
CA ASP A 360 1.06 25.85 2.08
C ASP A 360 1.19 26.22 0.58
N PRO A 361 0.77 27.42 0.16
CA PRO A 361 0.77 27.84 -1.25
C PRO A 361 2.14 27.96 -1.92
N LYS A 362 3.24 27.78 -1.18
CA LYS A 362 4.61 27.90 -1.70
C LYS A 362 5.44 26.63 -1.52
N MET A 363 4.91 25.62 -0.82
CA MET A 363 5.67 24.42 -0.50
C MET A 363 5.76 23.50 -1.71
N SER A 364 6.98 23.21 -2.12
CA SER A 364 7.21 22.25 -3.20
C SER A 364 6.83 20.84 -2.77
N LEU A 365 6.51 19.96 -3.74
CA LEU A 365 6.24 18.56 -3.43
C LEU A 365 7.45 17.85 -2.77
N GLY A 366 8.67 18.16 -3.20
CA GLY A 366 9.90 17.62 -2.63
C GLY A 366 10.04 17.97 -1.14
N GLU A 367 9.84 19.25 -0.81
CA GLU A 367 9.86 19.76 0.56
C GLU A 367 8.75 19.13 1.42
N PHE A 368 7.53 18.98 0.89
CA PHE A 368 6.43 18.30 1.59
C PHE A 368 6.79 16.85 1.93
N MET A 369 7.42 16.13 0.98
CA MET A 369 7.87 14.76 1.19
C MET A 369 9.07 14.66 2.16
N THR A 370 9.97 15.66 2.20
CA THR A 370 10.99 15.76 3.25
C THR A 370 10.35 15.95 4.62
N ASN A 371 9.36 16.85 4.75
CA ASN A 371 8.61 17.04 5.99
C ASN A 371 7.88 15.76 6.44
N PHE A 372 7.32 14.99 5.50
CA PHE A 372 6.78 13.66 5.77
C PHE A 372 7.83 12.73 6.41
N ARG A 373 9.04 12.65 5.85
CA ARG A 373 10.12 11.82 6.41
C ARG A 373 10.52 12.25 7.82
N VAL A 374 10.57 13.56 8.06
CA VAL A 374 10.81 14.13 9.39
C VAL A 374 9.67 13.80 10.36
N ALA A 375 8.42 13.84 9.89
CA ALA A 375 7.23 13.56 10.69
C ALA A 375 7.18 12.11 11.22
N LEU A 376 7.68 11.15 10.44
CA LEU A 376 7.81 9.74 10.86
C LEU A 376 8.69 9.60 12.12
N GLU A 377 9.72 10.45 12.24
CA GLU A 377 10.62 10.43 13.38
C GLU A 377 10.10 11.29 14.54
N LYS A 378 9.80 12.57 14.28
CA LYS A 378 9.50 13.53 15.36
C LYS A 378 8.10 13.33 15.96
N LYS A 379 7.11 12.90 15.15
CA LYS A 379 5.72 12.64 15.59
C LYS A 379 5.13 13.79 16.43
N GLU A 380 5.43 15.03 16.06
CA GLU A 380 4.97 16.21 16.79
C GLU A 380 3.43 16.30 16.79
N ALA A 381 2.85 16.73 17.91
CA ALA A 381 1.40 16.88 18.05
C ALA A 381 0.83 18.04 17.21
N THR A 382 1.68 18.98 16.79
CA THR A 382 1.32 20.17 16.02
C THR A 382 2.41 20.48 14.99
N GLY A 383 2.10 21.28 13.97
CA GLY A 383 3.07 21.64 12.93
C GLY A 383 3.25 20.56 11.85
N LEU A 384 4.29 20.70 11.03
CA LEU A 384 4.53 19.86 9.85
C LEU A 384 5.23 18.53 10.17
N HIS A 385 5.86 18.41 11.34
CA HIS A 385 6.71 17.26 11.66
C HIS A 385 5.98 16.21 12.52
N GLY A 386 4.70 15.96 12.23
CA GLY A 386 3.96 14.88 12.87
C GLY A 386 2.54 14.71 12.33
N PHE A 387 1.84 13.71 12.86
CA PHE A 387 0.50 13.31 12.45
C PHE A 387 -0.59 13.97 13.32
N LYS A 388 -0.38 15.25 13.68
CA LYS A 388 -1.29 16.07 14.50
C LYS A 388 -1.76 15.39 15.81
N GLY A 389 -0.90 14.57 16.41
CA GLY A 389 -1.16 13.90 17.68
C GLY A 389 -2.10 12.68 17.61
N GLU A 390 -2.36 12.14 16.42
CA GLU A 390 -3.16 10.91 16.29
C GLU A 390 -2.47 9.72 16.98
N PRO A 391 -3.09 9.10 18.00
CA PRO A 391 -2.38 8.16 18.88
C PRO A 391 -1.82 6.92 18.19
N GLY A 392 -2.46 6.42 17.13
CA GLY A 392 -2.00 5.17 16.50
C GLY A 392 -0.70 5.33 15.70
N PHE A 393 -0.30 6.56 15.34
CA PHE A 393 0.99 6.82 14.70
C PHE A 393 2.15 7.02 15.69
N ASN A 394 1.87 7.03 17.01
CA ASN A 394 2.94 7.04 18.02
C ASN A 394 3.80 5.77 17.99
N ASN A 395 3.27 4.68 17.45
CA ASN A 395 3.97 3.41 17.30
C ASN A 395 4.93 3.38 16.10
N ILE A 396 5.00 4.45 15.29
CA ILE A 396 5.98 4.55 14.19
C ILE A 396 7.38 4.69 14.80
N SER A 397 8.25 3.76 14.43
CA SER A 397 9.62 3.61 14.93
C SER A 397 10.55 3.41 13.74
N PRO A 398 10.98 4.49 13.07
CA PRO A 398 11.94 4.39 11.97
C PRO A 398 13.25 3.76 12.46
N LYS A 399 13.89 2.96 11.60
CA LYS A 399 15.18 2.32 11.90
C LYS A 399 16.33 3.22 11.43
N PRO A 400 17.20 3.71 12.33
CA PRO A 400 18.36 4.45 11.91
C PRO A 400 19.42 3.54 11.29
N ILE A 401 20.19 4.09 10.36
CA ILE A 401 21.42 3.50 9.84
C ILE A 401 22.64 4.28 10.34
N ARG A 402 23.80 3.62 10.37
CA ARG A 402 25.09 4.20 10.81
C ARG A 402 26.15 4.20 9.70
N GLU A 403 25.81 3.60 8.57
CA GLU A 403 26.58 3.63 7.33
C GLU A 403 25.66 4.18 6.26
N LEU A 404 26.17 5.13 5.47
CA LEU A 404 25.37 5.81 4.47
C LEU A 404 25.51 5.14 3.09
N PRO A 405 24.43 5.07 2.30
CA PRO A 405 24.54 4.73 0.89
C PRO A 405 25.29 5.84 0.14
N GLN A 406 25.85 5.54 -1.04
CA GLN A 406 26.50 6.57 -1.86
C GLN A 406 25.46 7.44 -2.58
N THR A 407 24.33 6.84 -2.95
CA THR A 407 23.27 7.44 -3.75
C THR A 407 21.91 7.12 -3.16
N LEU A 408 20.93 7.95 -3.48
CA LEU A 408 19.52 7.71 -3.15
C LEU A 408 18.68 7.86 -4.42
N ALA A 409 17.79 6.91 -4.67
CA ALA A 409 16.75 7.08 -5.68
C ALA A 409 15.85 8.31 -5.37
N PRO A 410 15.16 8.88 -6.39
CA PRO A 410 14.12 9.89 -6.19
C PRO A 410 13.14 9.50 -5.07
N GLN A 411 12.92 10.40 -4.10
CA GLN A 411 12.18 10.16 -2.85
C GLN A 411 12.62 8.96 -2.01
N GLY A 412 13.86 8.50 -2.22
CA GLY A 412 14.58 7.63 -1.29
C GLY A 412 15.07 8.45 -0.11
N SER A 413 14.95 7.89 1.10
CA SER A 413 15.35 8.59 2.32
C SER A 413 15.92 7.64 3.36
N VAL A 414 16.92 8.10 4.08
CA VAL A 414 17.52 7.39 5.21
C VAL A 414 17.48 8.23 6.47
N MET A 415 17.27 7.56 7.61
CA MET A 415 17.48 8.16 8.92
C MET A 415 18.88 7.76 9.39
N PHE A 416 19.78 8.74 9.46
CA PHE A 416 21.18 8.53 9.79
C PHE A 416 21.49 8.95 11.22
N GLU A 417 22.08 8.05 11.99
CA GLU A 417 22.48 8.28 13.39
C GLU A 417 24.00 8.22 13.54
N THR A 418 24.58 9.20 14.22
CA THR A 418 26.02 9.31 14.42
C THR A 418 26.36 9.92 15.77
N THR A 419 27.56 9.66 16.27
CA THR A 419 28.04 10.16 17.57
C THR A 419 28.62 11.57 17.51
N SER A 420 28.76 12.15 16.32
CA SER A 420 29.31 13.49 16.13
C SER A 420 28.59 14.19 14.98
N PRO A 421 28.39 15.53 15.06
CA PRO A 421 27.79 16.28 13.96
C PRO A 421 28.53 16.02 12.64
N ILE A 422 27.79 15.89 11.54
CA ILE A 422 28.36 15.83 10.20
C ILE A 422 28.41 17.22 9.60
N GLN A 423 29.46 17.49 8.83
CA GLN A 423 29.45 18.59 7.88
C GLN A 423 28.71 18.11 6.63
N ILE A 424 27.64 18.80 6.25
CA ILE A 424 26.89 18.48 5.03
C ILE A 424 27.84 18.56 3.83
N PRO A 425 27.96 17.50 3.01
CA PRO A 425 28.84 17.49 1.85
C PRO A 425 28.47 18.59 0.86
N LYS A 426 29.47 19.33 0.37
CA LYS A 426 29.28 20.38 -0.64
C LYS A 426 29.13 19.81 -2.05
N ASP A 427 29.55 18.57 -2.24
CA ASP A 427 29.52 17.78 -3.48
C ASP A 427 28.28 16.87 -3.55
N LYS A 428 27.30 17.01 -2.65
CA LYS A 428 25.99 16.37 -2.80
C LYS A 428 25.27 16.94 -4.02
N ASP A 429 24.41 16.14 -4.63
CA ASP A 429 23.54 16.63 -5.70
C ASP A 429 22.49 17.63 -5.14
N GLU A 430 22.02 18.53 -6.01
CA GLU A 430 21.14 19.64 -5.63
C GLU A 430 19.85 19.17 -4.93
N ASN A 431 19.28 18.04 -5.36
CA ASN A 431 18.03 17.50 -4.82
C ASN A 431 18.19 16.76 -3.47
N VAL A 432 19.41 16.54 -2.96
CA VAL A 432 19.60 15.79 -1.71
C VAL A 432 19.55 16.71 -0.50
N GLU A 433 18.54 16.60 0.34
CA GLU A 433 18.43 17.43 1.55
C GLU A 433 18.85 16.69 2.82
N TYR A 434 19.54 17.42 3.70
CA TYR A 434 20.02 16.95 5.00
C TYR A 434 19.32 17.73 6.12
N VAL A 435 18.40 17.08 6.83
CA VAL A 435 17.64 17.70 7.92
C VAL A 435 18.07 17.11 9.25
N LYS A 436 18.68 17.93 10.11
CA LYS A 436 18.98 17.53 11.49
C LYS A 436 17.69 17.50 12.32
N VAL A 437 17.37 16.35 12.92
CA VAL A 437 16.13 16.15 13.70
C VAL A 437 16.37 15.95 15.20
N LYS A 438 17.57 15.50 15.59
CA LYS A 438 18.03 15.41 16.99
C LYS A 438 19.50 15.84 17.09
#